data_AF-A0A0W0FSS7-F1
#
_entry.id   AF-A0A0W0FSS7-F1
#
_cell.length_a   1.000
_cell.length_b   1.000
_cell.length_c   1.000
_cell.angle_alpha   90.00
_cell.angle_beta   90.00
_cell.angle_gamma   90.00
#
_symmetry.space_group_name_H-M   'P 1'
#
loop_
_entity.id
_entity.type
_entity.pdbx_description
1 polymer ?
#
loop_
_entity_poly.entity_id
_entity_poly.type
_entity_poly.pdbx_seq_one_letter_code
_entity_poly.pdbx_strand_id
1 'polypeptide(L)'
;MFSRPGKDQVDAWMPFTDDTRKPSTSFVQQYMKHGIRLFWTSHAFCTSDYKTIIIPVTCYGLLASSRIPRLETMIHLLTWIWLFLLQFCAANQMYSIEEDSINKPYRPIPSGLISTESAYTLRWALVPMCLYLSWNYGVLYAGISLTLATTFYNEFGLDSYWYSKSLLNAIGIVSWNVGAAYIASEGHQDLLVRYHVAPFISVALIWSTIHVQVSVTLPFIIRAMLDFGPLL
;
A
#
# COMPACT_ATOMS: atom_id res chain seq x y z
N MET A 1 -30.14 11.14 0.86
CA MET A 1 -29.79 12.25 1.78
C MET A 1 -29.10 11.63 2.99
N PHE A 2 -27.80 11.36 2.88
CA PHE A 2 -27.05 10.74 3.97
C PHE A 2 -26.38 11.85 4.77
N SER A 3 -26.87 12.05 5.99
CA SER A 3 -26.37 13.05 6.93
C SER A 3 -24.90 12.78 7.24
N ARG A 4 -24.08 13.83 7.12
CA ARG A 4 -22.69 13.82 7.59
C ARG A 4 -22.67 13.30 9.03
N PRO A 5 -21.74 12.40 9.41
CA PRO A 5 -21.61 12.00 10.80
C PRO A 5 -21.36 13.23 11.66
N GLY A 6 -22.09 13.32 12.78
CA GLY A 6 -21.93 14.40 13.75
C GLY A 6 -20.50 14.44 14.28
N LYS A 7 -20.04 15.65 14.63
CA LYS A 7 -18.71 15.92 15.19
C LYS A 7 -18.32 14.92 16.29
N ASP A 8 -19.30 14.53 17.09
CA ASP A 8 -19.19 13.59 18.21
C ASP A 8 -18.79 12.15 17.81
N GLN A 9 -19.13 11.70 16.58
CA GLN A 9 -18.66 10.40 16.07
C GLN A 9 -17.22 10.47 15.58
N VAL A 10 -16.78 11.60 15.03
CA VAL A 10 -15.38 11.80 14.61
C VAL A 10 -14.47 11.86 15.83
N ASP A 11 -14.93 12.51 16.91
CA ASP A 11 -14.22 12.60 18.18
C ASP A 11 -14.14 11.25 18.92
N ALA A 12 -15.09 10.33 18.71
CA ALA A 12 -15.04 8.98 19.28
C ALA A 12 -13.89 8.11 18.71
N TRP A 13 -13.36 8.44 17.52
CA TRP A 13 -12.23 7.75 16.90
C TRP A 13 -10.89 8.49 17.06
N MET A 14 -10.90 9.71 17.60
CA MET A 14 -9.70 10.48 17.91
C MET A 14 -9.43 10.47 19.43
N PRO A 15 -8.35 9.83 19.93
CA PRO A 15 -8.04 9.86 21.37
C PRO A 15 -7.55 11.23 21.85
N PHE A 16 -7.49 12.24 20.98
CA PHE A 16 -6.88 13.53 21.26
C PHE A 16 -7.70 14.67 20.64
N THR A 17 -8.81 15.02 21.27
CA THR A 17 -9.44 16.33 21.08
C THR A 17 -8.58 17.40 21.76
N ASP A 18 -8.34 18.50 21.05
CA ASP A 18 -7.48 19.59 21.48
C ASP A 18 -8.17 20.39 22.61
N ASP A 19 -7.91 19.99 23.84
CA ASP A 19 -8.36 20.69 25.04
C ASP A 19 -7.54 21.98 25.20
N THR A 20 -8.16 23.12 24.84
CA THR A 20 -7.56 24.46 24.77
C THR A 20 -7.17 25.05 26.13
N ARG A 21 -6.91 24.22 27.14
CA ARG A 21 -6.41 24.61 28.47
C ARG A 21 -5.41 23.59 28.99
N LYS A 22 -4.23 23.48 28.37
CA LYS A 22 -3.08 22.78 29.01
C LYS A 22 -1.81 23.62 28.99
N PRO A 23 -1.06 23.63 30.11
CA PRO A 23 0.15 24.44 30.26
C PRO A 23 1.19 24.02 29.23
N SER A 24 2.09 24.93 28.87
CA SER A 24 3.13 24.76 27.83
C SER A 24 3.73 23.35 27.89
N THR A 25 3.33 22.50 26.96
CA THR A 25 3.90 21.16 26.84
C THR A 25 5.37 21.33 26.53
N SER A 26 6.24 20.61 27.25
CA SER A 26 7.67 20.69 27.00
C SER A 26 7.98 20.35 25.53
N PHE A 27 9.05 20.91 24.98
CA PHE A 27 9.48 20.67 23.60
C PHE A 27 9.45 19.18 23.25
N VAL A 28 9.99 18.31 24.13
CA VAL A 28 9.98 16.85 23.98
C VAL A 28 8.56 16.28 23.80
N GLN A 29 7.57 16.74 24.58
CA GLN A 29 6.19 16.28 24.44
C GLN A 29 5.57 16.66 23.09
N GLN A 30 5.95 17.81 22.54
CA GLN A 30 5.47 18.25 21.22
C GLN A 30 6.00 17.35 20.10
N TYR A 31 7.30 17.02 20.12
CA TYR A 31 7.88 16.09 19.14
C TYR A 31 7.31 14.68 19.27
N MET A 32 7.13 14.18 20.50
CA MET A 32 6.51 12.87 20.71
C MET A 32 5.09 12.82 20.14
N LYS A 33 4.26 13.84 20.42
CA LYS A 33 2.91 13.93 19.85
C LYS A 33 2.94 13.95 18.32
N HIS A 34 3.87 14.71 17.74
CA HIS A 34 4.00 14.80 16.29
C HIS A 34 4.43 13.46 15.67
N GLY A 35 5.42 12.78 16.26
CA GLY A 35 5.87 11.46 15.80
C GLY A 35 4.78 10.39 15.89
N ILE A 36 4.04 10.34 17.00
CA ILE A 36 2.90 9.42 17.19
C ILE A 36 1.84 9.69 16.12
N ARG A 37 1.51 10.95 15.86
CA ARG A 37 0.54 11.31 14.82
C ARG A 37 1.00 10.88 13.44
N LEU A 38 2.26 11.13 13.07
CA LEU A 38 2.81 10.71 11.78
C LEU A 38 2.78 9.20 11.61
N PHE A 39 3.16 8.45 12.64
CA PHE A 39 3.10 6.99 12.63
C PHE A 39 1.66 6.49 12.48
N TRP A 40 0.73 7.05 13.26
CA TRP A 40 -0.68 6.68 13.20
C TRP A 40 -1.30 6.96 11.83
N THR A 41 -1.06 8.15 11.28
CA THR A 41 -1.54 8.52 9.94
C THR A 41 -0.96 7.60 8.88
N SER A 42 0.34 7.30 8.94
CA SER A 42 1.00 6.38 8.00
C SER A 42 0.45 4.96 8.12
N HIS A 43 0.21 4.49 9.33
CA HIS A 43 -0.43 3.20 9.58
C HIS A 43 -1.83 3.15 8.96
N ALA A 44 -2.63 4.21 9.16
CA ALA A 44 -4.00 4.31 8.66
C ALA A 44 -4.07 4.33 7.12
N PHE A 45 -3.04 4.79 6.41
CA PHE A 45 -2.96 4.66 4.95
C PHE A 45 -2.97 3.19 4.50
N CYS A 46 -2.32 2.31 5.27
CA CYS A 46 -2.01 0.94 4.89
C CYS A 46 -2.95 -0.12 5.51
N THR A 47 -3.79 0.24 6.48
CA THR A 47 -4.56 -0.71 7.29
C THR A 47 -5.40 -1.69 6.47
N SER A 48 -6.00 -1.24 5.36
CA SER A 48 -6.79 -2.12 4.48
C SER A 48 -5.97 -3.20 3.79
N ASP A 49 -4.66 -2.99 3.65
CA ASP A 49 -3.79 -3.73 2.75
C ASP A 49 -2.74 -4.60 3.47
N TYR A 50 -2.82 -4.68 4.81
CA TYR A 50 -1.96 -5.59 5.57
C TYR A 50 -2.18 -7.05 5.22
N LYS A 51 -3.45 -7.45 5.05
CA LYS A 51 -3.79 -8.84 4.70
C LYS A 51 -3.48 -9.17 3.24
N THR A 52 -3.50 -8.17 2.36
CA THR A 52 -3.35 -8.34 0.92
C THR A 52 -1.90 -8.20 0.45
N ILE A 53 -1.08 -7.43 1.16
CA ILE A 53 0.32 -7.17 0.80
C ILE A 53 1.28 -7.62 1.90
N ILE A 54 1.20 -7.06 3.11
CA ILE A 54 2.21 -7.29 4.15
C ILE A 54 2.36 -8.78 4.48
N ILE A 55 1.25 -9.45 4.79
CA ILE A 55 1.27 -10.89 5.15
C ILE A 55 1.81 -11.75 4.00
N PRO A 56 1.21 -11.76 2.79
CA PRO A 56 1.64 -12.67 1.73
C PRO A 56 3.05 -12.39 1.22
N VAL A 57 3.46 -11.12 1.09
CA VAL A 57 4.82 -10.77 0.63
C VAL A 57 5.86 -11.16 1.68
N THR A 58 5.56 -10.96 2.98
CA THR A 58 6.44 -11.43 4.05
C THR A 58 6.56 -12.95 4.02
N CYS A 59 5.45 -13.68 3.98
CA CYS A 59 5.43 -15.14 3.85
C CYS A 59 6.26 -15.61 2.64
N TYR A 60 6.10 -14.97 1.48
CA TYR A 60 6.87 -15.27 0.29
C TYR A 60 8.37 -15.10 0.53
N GLY A 61 8.80 -13.97 1.09
CA GLY A 61 10.21 -13.71 1.40
C GLY A 61 10.80 -14.75 2.35
N LEU A 62 10.05 -15.13 3.39
CA LEU A 62 10.49 -16.16 4.35
C LEU A 62 10.61 -17.54 3.73
N LEU A 63 9.65 -17.94 2.88
CA LEU A 63 9.65 -19.23 2.20
C LEU A 63 10.69 -19.31 1.09
N ALA A 64 11.04 -18.17 0.49
CA ALA A 64 12.08 -18.10 -0.55
C ALA A 64 13.50 -18.16 0.03
N SER A 65 13.67 -17.85 1.33
CA SER A 65 14.97 -17.93 2.01
C SER A 65 15.28 -19.37 2.45
N SER A 66 16.50 -19.84 2.21
CA SER A 66 16.97 -21.15 2.67
C SER A 66 17.14 -21.26 4.19
N ARG A 67 17.07 -20.15 4.92
CA ARG A 67 17.28 -20.07 6.37
C ARG A 67 16.27 -19.14 7.01
N ILE A 68 16.01 -19.34 8.30
CA ILE A 68 15.22 -18.39 9.09
C ILE A 68 16.04 -17.10 9.21
N PRO A 69 15.55 -15.96 8.68
CA PRO A 69 16.27 -14.70 8.74
C PRO A 69 16.41 -14.19 10.18
N ARG A 70 17.48 -13.41 10.44
CA ARG A 70 17.69 -12.77 11.74
C ARG A 70 16.62 -11.72 12.04
N LEU A 71 16.44 -11.38 13.31
CA LEU A 71 15.47 -10.35 13.73
C LEU A 71 15.73 -9.01 13.03
N GLU A 72 17.00 -8.63 12.85
CA GLU A 72 17.37 -7.43 12.09
C GLU A 72 16.86 -7.48 10.65
N THR A 73 17.09 -8.59 9.95
CA THR A 73 16.63 -8.83 8.57
C THR A 73 15.10 -8.81 8.48
N MET A 74 14.40 -9.33 9.50
CA MET A 74 12.94 -9.25 9.59
C MET A 74 12.45 -7.82 9.69
N ILE A 75 13.12 -7.00 10.50
CA ILE A 75 12.79 -5.57 10.63
C ILE A 75 13.03 -4.88 9.29
N HIS A 76 14.17 -5.09 8.64
CA HIS A 76 14.47 -4.55 7.31
C HIS A 76 13.43 -4.94 6.26
N LEU A 77 13.06 -6.23 6.23
CA LEU A 77 12.03 -6.77 5.34
C LEU A 77 10.69 -6.08 5.55
N LEU A 78 10.18 -6.06 6.78
CA LEU A 78 8.88 -5.47 7.11
C LEU A 78 8.87 -3.96 6.86
N THR A 79 9.95 -3.24 7.21
CA THR A 79 10.09 -1.81 6.93
C THR A 79 10.07 -1.53 5.43
N TRP A 80 10.80 -2.32 4.63
CA TRP A 80 10.85 -2.14 3.18
C TRP A 80 9.48 -2.39 2.53
N ILE A 81 8.81 -3.49 2.87
CA ILE A 81 7.47 -3.79 2.33
C ILE A 81 6.48 -2.69 2.75
N TRP A 82 6.48 -2.30 4.02
CA TRP A 82 5.54 -1.31 4.55
C TRP A 82 5.73 0.09 3.97
N LEU A 83 6.97 0.54 3.74
CA LEU A 83 7.21 1.84 3.12
C LEU A 83 6.76 1.90 1.66
N PHE A 84 7.00 0.85 0.87
CA PHE A 84 6.47 0.79 -0.49
C PHE A 84 4.94 0.69 -0.50
N LEU A 85 4.34 -0.01 0.47
CA LEU A 85 2.87 -0.02 0.63
C LEU A 85 2.36 1.39 0.94
N LEU A 86 3.02 2.10 1.86
CA LEU A 86 2.69 3.47 2.20
C LEU A 86 2.82 4.41 0.99
N GLN A 87 3.87 4.26 0.18
CA GLN A 87 4.05 5.00 -1.06
C GLN A 87 2.87 4.80 -2.02
N PHE A 88 2.48 3.54 -2.25
CA PHE A 88 1.35 3.21 -3.11
C PHE A 88 0.03 3.76 -2.56
N CYS A 89 -0.27 3.51 -1.27
CA CYS A 89 -1.51 3.96 -0.63
C CYS A 89 -1.63 5.49 -0.60
N ALA A 90 -0.53 6.20 -0.31
CA ALA A 90 -0.51 7.66 -0.30
C ALA A 90 -0.76 8.25 -1.70
N ALA A 91 -0.21 7.63 -2.76
CA ALA A 91 -0.48 8.05 -4.13
C ALA A 91 -1.92 7.72 -4.56
N ASN A 92 -2.40 6.49 -4.31
CA ASN A 92 -3.72 6.03 -4.73
C ASN A 92 -4.83 6.87 -4.09
N GLN A 93 -4.77 7.10 -2.78
CA GLN A 93 -5.82 7.83 -2.07
C GLN A 93 -5.97 9.28 -2.51
N MET A 94 -4.96 9.88 -3.16
CA MET A 94 -5.05 11.23 -3.73
C MET A 94 -5.96 11.29 -4.96
N TYR A 95 -6.05 10.20 -5.72
CA TYR A 95 -6.87 10.12 -6.94
C TYR A 95 -8.22 9.42 -6.71
N SER A 96 -8.37 8.69 -5.60
CA SER A 96 -9.59 7.96 -5.25
C SER A 96 -10.35 8.58 -4.07
N ILE A 97 -10.27 9.89 -3.84
CA ILE A 97 -10.87 10.54 -2.66
C ILE A 97 -12.39 10.31 -2.61
N GLU A 98 -13.09 10.56 -3.71
CA GLU A 98 -14.54 10.40 -3.79
C GLU A 98 -14.94 8.93 -3.60
N GLU A 99 -14.25 8.00 -4.28
CA GLU A 99 -14.48 6.57 -4.14
C GLU A 99 -14.23 6.10 -2.70
N ASP A 100 -13.11 6.50 -2.10
CA ASP A 100 -12.73 6.12 -0.75
C ASP A 100 -13.64 6.76 0.29
N SER A 101 -14.20 7.95 0.04
CA SER A 101 -15.18 8.56 0.95
C SER A 101 -16.45 7.71 1.10
N ILE A 102 -16.78 6.94 0.06
CA ILE A 102 -17.93 6.02 0.04
C ILE A 102 -17.52 4.65 0.58
N ASN A 103 -16.44 4.07 0.04
CA ASN A 103 -16.07 2.68 0.29
C ASN A 103 -15.22 2.49 1.56
N LYS A 104 -14.40 3.48 1.91
CA LYS A 104 -13.37 3.40 2.95
C LYS A 104 -13.22 4.75 3.70
N PRO A 105 -14.30 5.28 4.31
CA PRO A 105 -14.32 6.63 4.89
C PRO A 105 -13.32 6.83 6.03
N TYR A 106 -12.81 5.75 6.62
CA TYR A 106 -11.77 5.76 7.66
C TYR A 106 -10.36 6.06 7.13
N ARG A 107 -10.16 6.10 5.81
CA ARG A 107 -8.84 6.39 5.20
C ARG A 107 -8.36 7.81 5.54
N PRO A 108 -7.04 8.04 5.63
CA PRO A 108 -6.49 9.31 6.11
C PRO A 108 -6.99 10.57 5.40
N ILE A 109 -7.11 10.55 4.08
CA ILE A 109 -7.56 11.72 3.31
C ILE A 109 -9.07 11.94 3.49
N PRO A 110 -9.96 10.95 3.22
CA PRO A 110 -11.40 11.13 3.42
C PRO A 110 -11.83 11.46 4.86
N SER A 111 -11.15 10.88 5.86
CA SER A 111 -11.44 11.14 7.28
C SER A 111 -10.87 12.46 7.80
N GLY A 112 -10.05 13.16 7.01
CA GLY A 112 -9.40 14.40 7.41
C GLY A 112 -8.26 14.24 8.43
N LEU A 113 -7.69 13.04 8.59
CA LEU A 113 -6.51 12.81 9.44
C LEU A 113 -5.27 13.56 8.93
N ILE A 114 -5.20 13.77 7.62
CA ILE A 114 -4.15 14.51 6.91
C ILE A 114 -4.78 15.38 5.83
N SER A 115 -4.21 16.56 5.57
CA SER A 115 -4.64 17.40 4.44
C SER A 115 -4.16 16.82 3.10
N THR A 116 -4.85 17.16 2.01
CA THR A 116 -4.44 16.79 0.65
C THR A 116 -3.04 17.29 0.31
N GLU A 117 -2.70 18.53 0.69
CA GLU A 117 -1.36 19.11 0.48
C GLU A 117 -0.25 18.35 1.21
N SER A 118 -0.50 17.96 2.47
CA SER A 118 0.46 17.17 3.24
C SER A 118 0.57 15.74 2.70
N ALA A 119 -0.54 15.14 2.27
CA ALA A 119 -0.52 13.84 1.61
C ALA A 119 0.24 13.88 0.27
N TYR A 120 0.07 14.95 -0.51
CA TYR A 120 0.81 15.20 -1.74
C TYR A 120 2.32 15.33 -1.49
N THR A 121 2.72 16.02 -0.42
CA THR A 121 4.12 16.12 -0.02
C THR A 121 4.67 14.75 0.41
N LEU A 122 3.90 14.01 1.21
CA LEU A 122 4.27 12.69 1.72
C LEU A 122 4.52 11.69 0.59
N ARG A 123 3.61 11.59 -0.39
CA ARG A 123 3.76 10.63 -1.50
C ARG A 123 5.05 10.84 -2.30
N TRP A 124 5.47 12.09 -2.52
CA TRP A 124 6.68 12.41 -3.26
C TRP A 124 7.93 12.24 -2.40
N ALA A 125 7.86 12.53 -1.10
CA ALA A 125 8.94 12.26 -0.15
C ALA A 125 9.23 10.76 0.01
N LEU A 126 8.20 9.91 -0.13
CA LEU A 126 8.35 8.46 -0.04
C LEU A 126 9.14 7.86 -1.21
N VAL A 127 9.11 8.47 -2.41
CA VAL A 127 9.86 7.98 -3.58
C VAL A 127 11.38 7.88 -3.31
N PRO A 128 12.09 8.98 -2.98
CA PRO A 128 13.52 8.90 -2.70
C PRO A 128 13.82 8.07 -1.44
N MET A 129 12.93 8.07 -0.44
CA MET A 129 13.10 7.25 0.77
C MET A 129 13.08 5.75 0.44
N CYS A 130 12.12 5.30 -0.36
CA CYS A 130 11.98 3.90 -0.75
C CYS A 130 13.12 3.45 -1.67
N LEU A 131 13.57 4.30 -2.61
CA LEU A 131 14.71 4.02 -3.47
C LEU A 131 16.03 3.97 -2.68
N TYR A 132 16.23 4.91 -1.74
CA TYR A 132 17.38 4.90 -0.84
C TYR A 132 17.41 3.63 0.01
N LEU A 133 16.27 3.23 0.58
CA LEU A 133 16.19 1.98 1.35
C LEU A 133 16.50 0.76 0.47
N SER A 134 15.97 0.73 -0.75
CA SER A 134 16.23 -0.34 -1.72
C SER A 134 17.71 -0.43 -2.11
N TRP A 135 18.39 0.72 -2.22
CA TRP A 135 19.84 0.76 -2.43
C TRP A 135 20.60 0.12 -1.26
N ASN A 136 20.28 0.52 -0.03
CA ASN A 136 20.92 -0.01 1.17
C ASN A 136 20.71 -1.52 1.34
N TYR A 137 19.56 -2.03 0.92
CA TYR A 137 19.24 -3.46 1.00
C TYR A 137 19.61 -4.26 -0.25
N GLY A 138 20.25 -3.64 -1.25
CA GLY A 138 20.69 -4.33 -2.47
C GLY A 138 19.55 -4.77 -3.41
N VAL A 139 18.36 -4.19 -3.27
CA VAL A 139 17.15 -4.52 -4.05
C VAL A 139 16.68 -3.37 -4.94
N LEU A 140 17.61 -2.51 -5.39
CA LEU A 140 17.29 -1.29 -6.13
C LEU A 140 16.39 -1.55 -7.35
N TYR A 141 16.64 -2.60 -8.14
CA TYR A 141 15.83 -2.90 -9.32
C TYR A 141 14.37 -3.22 -8.98
N ALA A 142 14.13 -3.96 -7.89
CA ALA A 142 12.78 -4.20 -7.39
C ALA A 142 12.12 -2.90 -6.92
N GLY A 143 12.88 -2.03 -6.24
CA GLY A 143 12.40 -0.72 -5.80
C GLY A 143 12.07 0.25 -6.95
N ILE A 144 12.89 0.26 -8.00
CA ILE A 144 12.61 1.03 -9.24
C ILE A 144 11.35 0.49 -9.90
N SER A 145 11.22 -0.83 -10.04
CA SER A 145 10.03 -1.47 -10.62
C SER A 145 8.76 -1.12 -9.85
N LEU A 146 8.78 -1.18 -8.51
CA LEU A 146 7.65 -0.78 -7.65
C LEU A 146 7.30 0.71 -7.80
N THR A 147 8.32 1.57 -7.84
CA THR A 147 8.13 3.01 -8.03
C THR A 147 7.49 3.29 -9.39
N LEU A 148 8.01 2.71 -10.46
CA LEU A 148 7.46 2.84 -11.81
C LEU A 148 6.04 2.29 -11.90
N ALA A 149 5.78 1.10 -11.35
CA ALA A 149 4.45 0.52 -11.32
C ALA A 149 3.46 1.45 -10.60
N THR A 150 3.85 2.01 -9.46
CA THR A 150 3.04 2.98 -8.69
C THR A 150 2.81 4.27 -9.49
N THR A 151 3.83 4.80 -10.14
CA THR A 151 3.73 6.01 -10.95
C THR A 151 2.84 5.79 -12.18
N PHE A 152 3.02 4.69 -12.91
CA PHE A 152 2.17 4.35 -14.06
C PHE A 152 0.73 4.09 -13.64
N TYR A 153 0.52 3.45 -12.50
CA TYR A 153 -0.81 3.20 -11.96
C TYR A 153 -1.54 4.51 -11.63
N ASN A 154 -0.89 5.43 -10.90
CA ASN A 154 -1.55 6.61 -10.35
C ASN A 154 -1.41 7.87 -11.24
N GLU A 155 -0.22 8.17 -11.74
CA GLU A 155 0.05 9.44 -12.47
C GLU A 155 -0.42 9.38 -13.93
N PHE A 156 -0.29 8.21 -14.55
CA PHE A 156 -0.66 8.02 -15.95
C PHE A 156 -2.09 7.50 -16.12
N GLY A 157 -2.85 7.38 -15.02
CA GLY A 157 -4.25 6.94 -15.03
C GLY A 157 -4.46 5.53 -15.58
N LEU A 158 -3.42 4.68 -15.56
CA LEU A 158 -3.53 3.31 -16.10
C LEU A 158 -4.33 2.38 -15.17
N ASP A 159 -4.75 2.85 -14.01
CA ASP A 159 -5.73 2.21 -13.16
C ASP A 159 -7.17 2.29 -13.71
N SER A 160 -7.43 3.23 -14.64
CA SER A 160 -8.74 3.43 -15.26
C SER A 160 -9.12 2.29 -16.21
N TYR A 161 -8.12 1.59 -16.79
CA TYR A 161 -8.37 0.42 -17.62
C TYR A 161 -8.07 -0.87 -16.85
N TRP A 162 -9.04 -1.77 -16.83
CA TRP A 162 -8.95 -3.03 -16.07
C TRP A 162 -7.72 -3.86 -16.43
N TYR A 163 -7.32 -3.87 -17.71
CA TYR A 163 -6.20 -4.68 -18.21
C TYR A 163 -4.84 -4.15 -17.72
N SER A 164 -4.60 -2.84 -17.84
CA SER A 164 -3.37 -2.19 -17.35
C SER A 164 -3.32 -2.15 -15.84
N LYS A 165 -4.46 -1.92 -15.16
CA LYS A 165 -4.58 -2.03 -13.70
C LYS A 165 -4.12 -3.41 -13.21
N SER A 166 -4.62 -4.47 -13.85
CA SER A 166 -4.27 -5.85 -13.50
C SER A 166 -2.80 -6.18 -13.78
N LEU A 167 -2.25 -5.67 -14.89
CA LEU A 167 -0.84 -5.85 -15.24
C LEU A 167 0.08 -5.14 -14.24
N LEU A 168 -0.21 -3.88 -13.91
CA LEU A 168 0.59 -3.09 -12.97
C LEU A 168 0.53 -3.66 -11.56
N ASN A 169 -0.63 -4.17 -11.13
CA ASN A 169 -0.75 -4.91 -9.87
C ASN A 169 0.11 -6.18 -9.88
N ALA A 170 0.11 -6.95 -10.98
CA ALA A 170 0.96 -8.14 -11.10
C ALA A 170 2.46 -7.78 -11.04
N ILE A 171 2.88 -6.74 -11.76
CA ILE A 171 4.25 -6.21 -11.72
C ILE A 171 4.62 -5.77 -10.30
N GLY A 172 3.73 -5.03 -9.63
CA GLY A 172 3.94 -4.58 -8.25
C GLY A 172 4.13 -5.74 -7.27
N ILE A 173 3.20 -6.70 -7.26
CA ILE A 173 3.26 -7.89 -6.39
C ILE A 173 4.54 -8.69 -6.63
N VAL A 174 4.90 -8.93 -7.89
CA VAL A 174 6.13 -9.68 -8.20
C VAL A 174 7.38 -8.90 -7.78
N SER A 175 7.39 -7.58 -7.97
CA SER A 175 8.52 -6.74 -7.56
C SER A 175 8.70 -6.74 -6.04
N TRP A 176 7.60 -6.67 -5.28
CA TRP A 176 7.61 -6.88 -3.83
C TRP A 176 8.17 -8.25 -3.44
N ASN A 177 7.67 -9.32 -4.08
CA ASN A 177 8.11 -10.69 -3.82
C ASN A 177 9.61 -10.89 -4.08
N VAL A 178 10.11 -10.36 -5.21
CA VAL A 178 11.54 -10.40 -5.55
C VAL A 178 12.35 -9.64 -4.50
N GLY A 179 11.98 -8.40 -4.17
CA GLY A 179 12.69 -7.63 -3.14
C GLY A 179 12.67 -8.32 -1.78
N ALA A 180 11.52 -8.84 -1.37
CA ALA A 180 11.34 -9.56 -0.11
C ALA A 180 12.24 -10.81 -0.02
N ALA A 181 12.30 -11.61 -1.09
CA ALA A 181 13.15 -12.79 -1.14
C ALA A 181 14.64 -12.44 -1.05
N TYR A 182 15.08 -11.38 -1.75
CA TYR A 182 16.48 -10.92 -1.68
C TYR A 182 16.85 -10.43 -0.28
N ILE A 183 15.99 -9.62 0.36
CA ILE A 183 16.23 -9.13 1.72
C ILE A 183 16.29 -10.31 2.70
N ALA A 184 15.33 -11.23 2.64
CA ALA A 184 15.24 -12.38 3.54
C ALA A 184 16.41 -13.37 3.38
N SER A 185 17.03 -13.43 2.20
CA SER A 185 18.14 -14.34 1.92
C SER A 185 19.51 -13.77 2.35
N GLU A 186 19.57 -12.52 2.83
CA GLU A 186 20.79 -11.86 3.29
C GLU A 186 21.95 -11.94 2.27
N GLY A 187 21.65 -11.83 0.98
CA GLY A 187 22.65 -11.92 -0.10
C GLY A 187 23.17 -13.32 -0.39
N HIS A 188 22.69 -14.37 0.29
CA HIS A 188 22.91 -15.74 -0.14
C HIS A 188 22.09 -15.97 -1.42
N GLN A 189 22.77 -16.36 -2.50
CA GLN A 189 22.15 -16.52 -3.81
C GLN A 189 21.23 -17.74 -3.86
N ASP A 190 20.02 -17.59 -3.35
CA ASP A 190 18.96 -18.58 -3.50
C ASP A 190 18.19 -18.38 -4.82
N LEU A 191 17.54 -19.48 -5.25
CA LEU A 191 16.93 -19.81 -6.56
C LEU A 191 16.48 -18.64 -7.47
N LEU A 192 15.94 -17.54 -6.94
CA LEU A 192 15.47 -16.38 -7.72
C LEU A 192 16.59 -15.59 -8.40
N VAL A 193 17.81 -15.58 -7.85
CA VAL A 193 18.99 -14.98 -8.53
C VAL A 193 19.39 -15.82 -9.75
N ARG A 194 19.13 -17.14 -9.70
CA ARG A 194 19.53 -18.11 -10.73
C ARG A 194 18.53 -18.18 -11.90
N TYR A 195 17.27 -17.78 -11.69
CA TYR A 195 16.22 -17.82 -12.70
C TYR A 195 15.63 -16.44 -12.99
N HIS A 196 16.37 -15.61 -13.73
CA HIS A 196 15.95 -14.27 -14.15
C HIS A 196 14.61 -14.23 -14.92
N VAL A 197 14.16 -15.36 -15.45
CA VAL A 197 12.88 -15.50 -16.17
C VAL A 197 11.69 -15.67 -15.21
N ALA A 198 11.93 -16.16 -13.98
CA ALA A 198 10.87 -16.50 -13.04
C ALA A 198 9.95 -15.30 -12.69
N PRO A 199 10.45 -14.08 -12.45
CA PRO A 199 9.59 -12.92 -12.21
C PRO A 199 8.64 -12.63 -13.39
N PHE A 200 9.12 -12.74 -14.63
CA PHE A 200 8.27 -12.49 -15.81
C PHE A 200 7.16 -13.53 -15.95
N ILE A 201 7.48 -14.81 -15.67
CA ILE A 201 6.47 -15.88 -15.64
C ILE A 201 5.46 -15.63 -14.52
N SER A 202 5.92 -15.22 -13.32
CA SER A 202 5.01 -14.88 -12.22
C SER A 202 4.10 -13.70 -12.55
N VAL A 203 4.60 -12.67 -13.25
CA VAL A 203 3.77 -11.56 -13.73
C VAL A 203 2.70 -12.09 -14.68
N ALA A 204 3.09 -12.88 -15.68
CA ALA A 204 2.16 -13.45 -16.65
C ALA A 204 1.09 -14.33 -15.96
N LEU A 205 1.49 -15.15 -14.99
CA LEU A 205 0.58 -16.02 -14.23
C LEU A 205 -0.40 -15.20 -13.39
N ILE A 206 0.07 -14.24 -12.59
CA ILE A 206 -0.80 -13.41 -11.75
C ILE A 206 -1.74 -12.59 -12.63
N TRP A 207 -1.22 -12.00 -13.70
CA TRP A 207 -2.00 -11.17 -14.60
C TRP A 207 -3.09 -11.96 -15.34
N SER A 208 -2.75 -13.11 -15.92
CA SER A 208 -3.73 -14.01 -16.55
C SER A 208 -4.77 -14.50 -15.57
N THR A 209 -4.39 -14.77 -14.31
CA THR A 209 -5.34 -15.16 -13.26
C THR A 209 -6.34 -14.04 -12.95
N ILE A 210 -5.87 -12.81 -12.74
CA ILE A 210 -6.74 -11.65 -12.51
C ILE A 210 -7.65 -11.43 -13.73
N HIS A 211 -7.10 -11.55 -14.94
CA HIS A 211 -7.84 -11.39 -16.19
C HIS A 211 -9.00 -12.39 -16.29
N VAL A 212 -8.75 -13.67 -15.99
CA VAL A 212 -9.79 -14.71 -15.99
C VAL A 212 -10.84 -14.44 -14.91
N GLN A 213 -10.44 -14.04 -13.71
CA GLN A 213 -11.40 -13.72 -12.64
C GLN A 213 -12.33 -12.58 -13.04
N VAL A 214 -11.80 -11.51 -13.65
CA VAL A 214 -12.59 -10.36 -14.08
C VAL A 214 -13.48 -10.72 -15.28
N SER A 215 -12.95 -11.40 -16.29
CA SER A 215 -13.69 -11.72 -17.51
C SER A 215 -14.83 -12.71 -17.28
N VAL A 216 -14.68 -13.63 -16.31
CA VAL A 216 -15.74 -14.56 -15.92
C VAL A 216 -16.75 -13.88 -15.01
N THR A 217 -16.31 -13.14 -14.00
CA THR A 217 -17.22 -12.62 -12.95
C THR A 217 -18.07 -11.44 -13.42
N LEU A 218 -17.52 -10.55 -14.25
CA LEU A 218 -18.19 -9.33 -14.67
C LEU A 218 -19.48 -9.59 -15.48
N PRO A 219 -19.52 -10.51 -16.46
CA PRO A 219 -20.76 -10.88 -17.14
C PRO A 219 -21.83 -11.45 -16.21
N PHE A 220 -21.44 -12.25 -15.20
CA PHE A 220 -22.40 -12.78 -14.21
C PHE A 220 -23.00 -11.69 -13.34
N ILE A 221 -22.21 -10.72 -12.88
CA ILE A 221 -22.70 -9.58 -12.09
C ILE A 221 -23.61 -8.69 -12.95
N ILE A 222 -23.21 -8.36 -14.18
CA ILE A 222 -24.03 -7.55 -15.09
C ILE A 222 -25.35 -8.27 -15.36
N ARG A 223 -25.30 -9.58 -15.64
CA ARG A 223 -26.50 -10.38 -15.85
C ARG A 223 -27.40 -10.41 -14.60
N ALA A 224 -26.83 -10.58 -13.41
CA ALA A 224 -27.60 -10.50 -12.17
C ALA A 224 -28.23 -9.11 -11.97
N MET A 225 -27.52 -8.02 -12.27
CA MET A 225 -28.08 -6.65 -12.18
C MET A 225 -29.20 -6.40 -13.19
N LEU A 226 -29.12 -7.00 -14.38
CA LEU A 226 -30.17 -6.91 -15.40
C LEU A 226 -31.38 -7.81 -15.06
N ASP A 227 -31.13 -8.99 -14.52
CA ASP A 227 -32.18 -9.97 -14.14
C ASP A 227 -32.93 -9.53 -12.87
N PHE A 228 -32.25 -8.83 -11.95
CA PHE A 228 -32.81 -8.28 -10.70
C PHE A 228 -32.99 -6.76 -10.76
N GLY A 229 -33.54 -6.23 -11.87
CA GLY A 229 -33.83 -4.79 -12.04
C GLY A 229 -34.43 -4.12 -10.79
N PRO A 230 -34.33 -2.79 -10.65
CA PRO A 230 -34.51 -2.10 -9.37
C PRO A 230 -35.83 -2.52 -8.72
N LEU A 231 -35.73 -3.17 -7.56
CA LEU A 231 -36.86 -3.41 -6.67
C LEU A 231 -37.41 -2.02 -6.28
N LEU A 232 -38.47 -1.61 -6.97
CA LEU A 232 -39.34 -0.50 -6.58
C LEU A 232 -40.05 -0.83 -5.26
#